data_AF-A0A937LWQ5-F1
#
_entry.id   AF-A0A937LWQ5-F1
#
_cell.length_a   1.000
_cell.length_b   1.000
_cell.length_c   1.000
_cell.angle_alpha   90.00
_cell.angle_beta   90.00
_cell.angle_gamma   90.00
#
_symmetry.space_group_name_H-M   'P 1'
#
loop_
_entity.id
_entity.type
_entity.pdbx_description
1 polymer ?
#
loop_
_entity_poly.entity_id
_entity_poly.type
_entity_poly.pdbx_seq_one_letter_code
_entity_poly.pdbx_strand_id
1 'polypeptide(L)' 'ELSLGYSHPIIFELPNEVKLTTITEKGKNPQIKLESFDKQLIGQVAAKIRSFRKPEPYKGKGVKFKDEVIRRKAGKTAAK' A
#
# COMPACT_ATOMS: atom_id res chain seq x y z
N GLU A 1 9.13 -2.36 8.33
CA GLU A 1 8.49 -1.19 8.97
C GLU A 1 7.77 -0.36 7.92
N LEU A 2 6.58 0.18 8.25
CA LEU A 2 5.76 1.00 7.36
C LEU A 2 5.41 2.33 8.03
N SER A 3 5.80 3.44 7.40
CA SER A 3 5.41 4.79 7.81
C SER A 3 4.26 5.29 6.92
N LEU A 4 3.02 5.15 7.43
CA LEU A 4 1.79 5.46 6.68
C LEU A 4 1.12 6.79 7.08
N GLY A 5 1.78 7.57 7.95
CA GLY A 5 1.26 8.82 8.51
C GLY A 5 0.53 8.66 9.85
N TYR A 6 0.73 7.53 10.54
CA TYR A 6 0.33 7.34 11.93
C TYR A 6 1.40 7.86 12.88
N SER A 7 1.04 8.12 14.14
CA SER A 7 1.97 8.62 15.16
C SER A 7 3.11 7.66 15.49
N HIS A 8 2.93 6.36 15.24
CA HIS A 8 3.94 5.33 15.40
C HIS A 8 4.07 4.51 14.11
N PRO A 9 5.26 3.96 13.82
CA PRO A 9 5.46 3.10 12.67
C PRO A 9 4.76 1.74 12.86
N ILE A 10 4.28 1.16 11.76
CA ILE A 10 3.67 -0.16 11.77
C ILE A 10 4.74 -1.20 11.47
N ILE A 11 4.97 -2.11 12.40
CA ILE A 11 5.88 -3.25 12.24
C ILE A 11 5.04 -4.43 11.75
N PHE A 12 5.46 -5.03 10.65
CA PHE A 12 4.80 -6.20 10.08
C PHE A 12 5.87 -7.26 9.81
N GLU A 13 5.74 -8.39 10.49
CA GLU A 13 6.59 -9.55 10.30
C GLU A 13 6.09 -10.37 9.12
N LEU A 14 7.01 -10.75 8.25
CA LEU A 14 6.70 -11.51 7.05
C LEU A 14 7.02 -12.99 7.30
N PRO A 15 6.21 -13.91 6.76
CA PRO A 15 6.59 -15.31 6.73
C PRO A 15 7.86 -15.49 5.89
N ASN A 16 8.74 -16.41 6.31
CA ASN A 16 10.04 -16.66 5.68
C ASN A 16 9.96 -17.00 4.18
N GLU A 17 8.81 -17.49 3.75
CA GLU A 17 8.50 -17.90 2.38
C GLU A 17 8.24 -16.71 1.44
N VAL A 18 8.09 -15.50 1.98
CA VAL A 18 7.83 -14.28 1.21
C VAL A 18 9.05 -13.38 1.26
N LYS A 19 9.72 -13.24 0.13
CA LYS A 19 10.79 -12.27 -0.06
C LYS A 19 10.19 -10.89 -0.29
N LEU A 20 10.71 -9.89 0.41
CA LEU A 20 10.30 -8.49 0.26
C LEU A 20 11.47 -7.67 -0.27
N THR A 21 11.22 -6.94 -1.36
CA THR A 21 12.14 -5.95 -1.91
C THR A 21 11.50 -4.57 -1.83
N THR A 22 12.14 -3.64 -1.11
CA THR A 22 11.72 -2.24 -1.05
C THR A 22 12.49 -1.45 -2.11
N ILE A 23 11.76 -0.71 -2.94
CA ILE A 23 12.35 0.19 -3.93
C ILE A 23 11.89 1.61 -3.61
N THR A 24 12.80 2.40 -3.07
CA THR A 24 12.64 3.82 -2.78
C THR A 24 13.57 4.61 -3.68
N GLU A 25 13.16 4.83 -4.92
CA GLU A 25 13.86 5.74 -5.83
C GLU A 25 13.59 7.19 -5.44
N LYS A 26 14.63 8.03 -5.43
CA LYS A 26 14.49 9.47 -5.12
C LYS A 26 13.48 10.12 -6.08
N GLY A 27 12.43 10.71 -5.52
CA GLY A 27 11.38 11.43 -6.27
C GLY A 27 10.20 10.56 -6.73
N LYS A 28 10.24 9.23 -6.52
CA LYS A 28 9.10 8.35 -6.81
C LYS A 28 8.44 7.86 -5.53
N ASN A 29 7.18 7.44 -5.64
CA ASN A 29 6.47 6.82 -4.53
C ASN A 29 7.17 5.50 -4.14
N PRO A 30 7.31 5.20 -2.84
CA PRO A 30 7.88 3.95 -2.37
C PRO A 30 7.10 2.76 -2.95
N GLN A 31 7.81 1.78 -3.49
CA GLN A 31 7.24 0.54 -4.02
C GLN A 31 7.69 -0.64 -3.18
N ILE A 32 6.75 -1.53 -2.90
CA ILE A 32 6.98 -2.80 -2.20
C ILE A 32 6.75 -3.90 -3.22
N LYS A 33 7.79 -4.68 -3.51
CA LYS A 33 7.70 -5.90 -4.31
C LYS A 33 7.74 -7.10 -3.36
N LEU A 34 6.78 -8.01 -3.54
CA LEU A 34 6.71 -9.28 -2.83
C LEU A 34 6.95 -10.39 -3.85
N GLU A 35 7.76 -11.36 -3.48
CA GLU A 35 8.06 -12.55 -4.27
C GLU A 35 7.88 -13.78 -3.38
N SER A 36 7.12 -14.77 -3.84
CA SER A 36 6.90 -16.03 -3.13
C SER A 36 6.53 -17.12 -4.12
N PHE A 37 6.66 -18.37 -3.69
CA PHE A 37 6.26 -19.54 -4.48
C PHE A 37 4.74 -19.80 -4.37
N ASP A 38 4.10 -19.43 -3.26
CA ASP A 38 2.66 -19.64 -3.05
C ASP A 38 1.85 -18.38 -3.38
N LYS A 39 0.89 -18.55 -4.29
CA LYS A 39 -0.02 -17.49 -4.75
C LYS A 39 -1.07 -17.13 -3.70
N GLN A 40 -1.46 -18.06 -2.83
CA GLN A 40 -2.43 -17.75 -1.77
C GLN A 40 -1.78 -16.92 -0.67
N LEU A 41 -0.61 -17.35 -0.17
CA LEU A 41 0.14 -16.63 0.85
C LEU A 41 0.49 -15.20 0.42
N ILE A 42 1.01 -15.01 -0.81
CA ILE A 42 1.36 -13.67 -1.29
C ILE A 42 0.13 -12.75 -1.40
N GLY A 43 -1.02 -13.29 -1.80
CA GLY A 43 -2.28 -12.56 -1.85
C GLY A 43 -2.75 -12.12 -0.45
N GLN A 44 -2.66 -13.02 0.52
CA GLN A 44 -3.03 -12.75 1.91
C GLN A 44 -2.13 -11.68 2.54
N VAL A 45 -0.81 -11.80 2.34
CA VAL A 45 0.17 -10.82 2.83
C VAL A 45 -0.05 -9.46 2.18
N ALA A 46 -0.23 -9.41 0.86
CA ALA A 46 -0.50 -8.17 0.15
C ALA A 46 -1.81 -7.51 0.59
N ALA A 47 -2.88 -8.30 0.79
CA ALA A 47 -4.16 -7.81 1.30
C ALA A 47 -4.02 -7.25 2.73
N LYS A 48 -3.22 -7.91 3.59
CA LYS A 48 -2.93 -7.45 4.95
C LYS A 48 -2.19 -6.11 4.93
N ILE A 49 -1.17 -5.95 4.09
CA ILE A 49 -0.43 -4.69 3.94
C ILE A 49 -1.37 -3.56 3.47
N ARG A 50 -2.27 -3.85 2.52
CA ARG A 50 -3.28 -2.89 2.05
C ARG A 50 -4.29 -2.50 3.15
N SER A 51 -4.59 -3.41 4.07
CA SER A 51 -5.56 -3.16 5.14
C SER A 51 -5.12 -2.08 6.14
N PHE A 52 -3.81 -1.87 6.31
CA PHE A 52 -3.27 -0.88 7.25
C PHE A 52 -3.65 0.55 6.87
N ARG A 53 -3.63 0.89 5.57
CA ARG A 53 -4.14 2.17 5.08
C ARG A 53 -4.69 2.01 3.68
N LYS A 54 -6.01 1.81 3.59
CA LYS A 54 -6.72 1.70 2.33
C LYS A 54 -6.65 3.01 1.53
N PRO A 55 -6.65 2.93 0.18
CA PRO A 55 -6.62 4.13 -0.64
C PRO A 55 -7.92 4.94 -0.48
N GLU A 56 -7.77 6.22 -0.17
CA GLU A 56 -8.90 7.13 0.04
C GLU A 56 -9.60 7.50 -1.29
N PRO A 57 -10.94 7.69 -1.31
CA PRO A 57 -11.70 7.96 -2.53
C PRO A 57 -11.50 9.38 -3.09
N TYR A 58 -10.83 10.29 -2.39
CA TYR A 58 -10.64 11.67 -2.88
C TYR A 58 -9.27 11.85 -3.52
N LYS A 59 -8.20 11.69 -2.74
CA LYS A 59 -6.81 11.88 -3.21
C LYS A 59 -6.13 10.57 -3.61
N GLY A 60 -6.75 9.41 -3.40
CA GLY A 60 -6.13 8.11 -3.66
C GLY A 60 -4.90 7.83 -2.79
N LYS A 61 -4.77 8.52 -1.64
CA LYS A 61 -3.66 8.34 -0.70
C LYS A 61 -3.87 7.06 0.11
N GLY A 62 -2.82 6.28 0.27
CA GLY A 62 -2.84 4.99 0.95
C GLY A 62 -2.01 3.94 0.19
N VAL A 63 -2.08 2.71 0.64
CA VAL A 63 -1.46 1.55 -0.02
C VAL A 63 -2.37 1.10 -1.16
N LYS A 64 -1.86 1.11 -2.38
CA LYS A 64 -2.57 0.67 -3.59
C LYS A 64 -1.72 -0.30 -4.39
N PHE A 65 -2.36 -1.13 -5.20
CA PHE A 65 -1.63 -1.89 -6.21
C PHE A 65 -1.20 -0.97 -7.37
N LYS A 66 -0.17 -1.39 -8.12
CA LYS A 66 0.46 -0.57 -9.17
C LYS A 66 -0.56 -0.08 -10.21
N ASP A 67 -1.47 -0.96 -10.62
CA ASP A 67 -2.44 -0.70 -11.69
C ASP A 67 -3.89 -0.63 -11.16
N GLU A 68 -4.08 -0.36 -9.86
CA GLU A 68 -5.41 -0.24 -9.25
C GLU A 68 -6.08 1.09 -9.63
N VAL A 69 -7.23 1.01 -10.33
CA VAL A 69 -8.06 2.17 -10.65
C VAL A 69 -9.00 2.49 -9.48
N ILE A 70 -8.72 3.59 -8.77
CA ILE A 70 -9.55 4.07 -7.66
C ILE A 70 -10.60 5.04 -8.19
N ARG A 71 -11.88 4.76 -7.91
CA ARG A 71 -12.97 5.70 -8.19
C ARG A 71 -12.79 6.96 -7.35
N ARG A 72 -12.50 8.08 -8.02
CA ARG A 72 -12.31 9.37 -7.35
C ARG A 72 -13.65 10.09 -7.21
N LYS A 73 -13.95 10.53 -5.99
CA LYS A 73 -15.07 11.45 -5.71
C LYS A 73 -14.55 12.88 -5.73
N ALA A 74 -15.40 13.81 -6.16
CA ALA A 74 -15.12 15.24 -6.00
C ALA A 74 -14.88 15.53 -4.51
N GLY A 75 -13.80 16.26 -4.21
CA GLY A 75 -13.43 16.64 -2.85
C GLY A 75 -14.30 17.80 -2.36
N LYS A 76 -13.69 18.81 -1.72
CA LYS A 76 -14.42 20.05 -1.41
C LYS A 76 -14.89 20.70 -2.71
N THR A 77 -16.17 20.54 -3.03
CA THR A 77 -16.85 21.41 -3.97
C THR A 77 -17.00 22.74 -3.24
N ALA A 78 -16.07 23.68 -3.48
CA ALA A 78 -16.46 25.08 -3.42
C ALA A 78 -17.47 25.23 -4.56
N ALA A 79 -18.75 25.01 -4.25
CA ALA A 79 -19.81 25.57 -5.05
C ALA A 79 -19.52 27.08 -5.03
N LYS A 80 -19.46 27.62 -6.24
CA LYS A 80 -19.16 29.01 -6.57
C LYS A 80 -19.75 30.01 -5.58
#